data_AF-A0A674IQ65-F1
#
_entry.id   AF-A0A674IQ65-F1
#
_cell.length_a   1.000
_cell.length_b   1.000
_cell.length_c   1.000
_cell.angle_alpha   90.00
_cell.angle_beta   90.00
_cell.angle_gamma   90.00
#
_symmetry.space_group_name_H-M   'P 1'
#
loop_
_entity.id
_entity.type
_entity.pdbx_description
1 polymer ?
#
loop_
_entity_poly.entity_id
_entity_poly.type
_entity_poly.pdbx_seq_one_letter_code
_entity_poly.pdbx_strand_id
1 'polypeptide(L)'
;RLPRRSCLPAPSVPAGDVSLWNILRNNVGKDLSKVSMPVQLNEPLNTLQRLCEELEYSALLDAASRCADPCERLVCVAAFAVSAYASTYYRAGSKPFNPVLGETYECVRPDKGFRFISEQVLSQPARLGRWDTRTGVSHYMKWKNKFWGKSLEIVPVGTVNVKLPR
;
A
#
# COMPACT_ATOMS: atom_id res chain seq x y z
N ARG A 1 -8.69 -12.31 -22.75
CA ARG A 1 -8.22 -11.57 -21.55
C ARG A 1 -8.94 -10.24 -21.54
N LEU A 2 -9.53 -9.82 -20.43
CA LEU A 2 -10.28 -8.56 -20.37
C LEU A 2 -9.31 -7.36 -20.37
N PRO A 3 -9.58 -6.29 -21.13
CA PRO A 3 -8.79 -5.07 -21.10
C PRO A 3 -8.92 -4.40 -19.72
N ARG A 4 -7.82 -3.82 -19.21
CA ARG A 4 -7.84 -3.07 -17.93
C ARG A 4 -8.42 -1.68 -18.16
N ARG A 5 -9.26 -1.21 -17.25
CA ARG A 5 -9.81 0.16 -17.29
C ARG A 5 -8.70 1.21 -17.15
N SER A 6 -8.84 2.33 -17.85
CA SER A 6 -7.93 3.49 -17.78
C SER A 6 -8.53 4.70 -17.07
N CYS A 7 -9.85 4.71 -16.82
CA CYS A 7 -10.55 5.78 -16.11
C CYS A 7 -11.58 5.22 -15.12
N LEU A 8 -11.99 6.07 -14.17
CA LEU A 8 -13.12 5.81 -13.28
C LEU A 8 -14.41 6.37 -13.90
N PRO A 9 -15.59 5.84 -13.52
CA PRO A 9 -16.87 6.31 -14.05
C PRO A 9 -17.19 7.78 -13.74
N ALA A 10 -16.60 8.33 -12.67
CA ALA A 10 -16.81 9.71 -12.24
C ALA A 10 -15.50 10.33 -11.72
N PRO A 11 -15.34 11.66 -11.81
CA PRO A 11 -14.21 12.36 -11.21
C PRO A 11 -14.30 12.35 -9.68
N SER A 12 -13.17 12.59 -9.00
CA SER A 12 -13.17 12.75 -7.54
C SER A 12 -14.00 13.96 -7.13
N VAL A 13 -14.86 13.81 -6.14
CA VAL A 13 -15.63 14.93 -5.57
C VAL A 13 -14.66 15.85 -4.81
N PRO A 14 -14.60 17.17 -5.11
CA PRO A 14 -13.81 18.10 -4.31
C PRO A 14 -14.26 18.06 -2.85
N ALA A 15 -13.32 18.20 -1.91
CA ALA A 15 -13.60 18.21 -0.46
C ALA A 15 -14.34 19.49 0.01
N GLY A 16 -15.30 19.98 -0.78
CA GLY A 16 -15.92 21.30 -0.68
C GLY A 16 -16.65 21.58 0.63
N ASP A 17 -17.24 20.55 1.26
CA ASP A 17 -18.06 20.73 2.46
C ASP A 17 -17.47 20.11 3.74
N VAL A 18 -16.43 19.27 3.63
CA VAL A 18 -15.83 18.58 4.78
C VAL A 18 -14.43 19.11 5.06
N SER A 19 -14.32 19.95 6.08
CA SER A 19 -13.02 20.45 6.55
C SER A 19 -12.20 19.33 7.21
N LEU A 20 -11.25 18.77 6.45
CA LEU A 20 -10.20 17.88 6.97
C LEU A 20 -9.50 18.50 8.20
N TRP A 21 -9.31 19.82 8.18
CA TRP A 21 -8.70 20.56 9.28
C TRP A 21 -9.51 20.49 10.58
N ASN A 22 -10.85 20.60 10.52
CA ASN A 22 -11.69 20.50 11.71
C ASN A 22 -11.64 19.10 12.33
N ILE A 23 -11.61 18.06 11.51
CA ILE A 23 -11.50 16.68 11.99
C ILE A 23 -10.13 16.43 12.62
N LEU A 24 -9.07 16.89 11.96
CA LEU A 24 -7.70 16.74 12.46
C LEU A 24 -7.47 17.53 13.75
N ARG A 25 -7.94 18.78 13.82
CA ARG A 25 -7.86 19.64 15.02
C ARG A 25 -8.55 19.01 16.23
N ASN A 26 -9.71 18.40 16.03
CA ASN A 26 -10.47 17.76 17.12
C ASN A 26 -9.86 16.42 17.58
N ASN A 27 -8.87 15.89 16.83
CA ASN A 27 -8.24 14.59 17.10
C ASN A 27 -6.71 14.67 17.22
N VAL A 28 -6.16 15.85 17.56
CA VAL A 28 -4.72 16.02 17.83
C VAL A 28 -4.26 15.03 18.91
N GLY A 29 -3.17 14.31 18.63
CA GLY A 29 -2.60 13.31 19.54
C GLY A 29 -3.32 11.96 19.58
N LYS A 30 -4.47 11.80 18.91
CA LYS A 30 -5.16 10.51 18.78
C LYS A 30 -4.66 9.72 17.57
N ASP A 31 -4.81 8.39 17.64
CA ASP A 31 -4.56 7.50 16.50
C ASP A 31 -5.68 7.65 15.47
N LEU A 32 -5.35 8.16 14.28
CA LEU A 32 -6.32 8.43 13.21
C LEU A 32 -6.94 7.16 12.61
N SER A 33 -6.39 5.97 12.91
CA SER A 33 -7.05 4.71 12.56
C SER A 33 -8.40 4.54 13.26
N LYS A 34 -8.57 5.15 14.45
CA LYS A 34 -9.80 5.10 15.25
C LYS A 34 -10.74 6.28 14.99
N VAL A 35 -10.33 7.23 14.16
CA VAL A 35 -11.15 8.40 13.79
C VAL A 35 -11.93 8.06 12.53
N SER A 36 -13.26 8.13 12.62
CA SER A 36 -14.15 8.00 11.47
C SER A 36 -13.97 9.19 10.53
N MET A 37 -13.41 8.93 9.36
CA MET A 37 -13.26 9.94 8.31
C MET A 37 -14.48 9.87 7.39
N PRO A 38 -15.06 11.03 7.00
CA PRO A 38 -16.08 11.08 5.96
C PRO A 38 -15.57 10.44 4.67
N VAL A 39 -16.47 9.74 3.98
CA VAL A 39 -16.16 8.96 2.77
C VAL A 39 -15.51 9.81 1.68
N GLN A 40 -15.82 11.10 1.63
CA GLN A 40 -15.30 12.09 0.69
C GLN A 40 -13.79 12.33 0.85
N LEU A 41 -13.23 12.05 2.03
CA LEU A 41 -11.79 12.17 2.31
C LEU A 41 -11.04 10.86 2.08
N ASN A 42 -11.77 9.76 1.82
CA ASN A 42 -11.17 8.50 1.46
C ASN A 42 -10.99 8.43 -0.05
N GLU A 43 -9.89 7.83 -0.47
CA GLU A 43 -9.75 7.40 -1.86
C GLU A 43 -10.50 6.07 -2.07
N PRO A 44 -10.90 5.74 -3.32
CA PRO A 44 -11.63 4.51 -3.63
C PRO A 44 -10.72 3.26 -3.65
N LEU A 45 -9.81 3.16 -2.69
CA LEU A 45 -8.92 2.03 -2.49
C LEU A 45 -8.85 1.68 -1.00
N ASN A 46 -8.78 0.39 -0.69
CA ASN A 46 -8.55 -0.08 0.67
C ASN A 46 -7.04 -0.25 0.94
N THR A 47 -6.68 -0.49 2.20
CA THR A 47 -5.26 -0.63 2.52
C THR A 47 -4.64 -1.96 2.06
N LEU A 48 -5.45 -2.96 1.69
CA LEU A 48 -4.99 -4.23 1.10
C LEU A 48 -4.54 -4.02 -0.36
N GLN A 49 -5.27 -3.18 -1.10
CA GLN A 49 -4.95 -2.74 -2.45
C GLN A 49 -3.71 -1.85 -2.45
N ARG A 50 -3.58 -0.94 -1.49
CA ARG A 50 -2.35 -0.13 -1.32
C ARG A 50 -1.09 -0.98 -1.16
N LEU A 51 -1.17 -2.11 -0.45
CA LEU A 51 -0.03 -3.04 -0.36
C LEU A 51 0.31 -3.69 -1.71
N CYS A 52 -0.68 -3.97 -2.54
CA CYS A 52 -0.45 -4.49 -3.89
C CYS A 52 0.26 -3.48 -4.79
N GLU A 53 0.13 -2.18 -4.52
CA GLU A 53 0.79 -1.13 -5.31
C GLU A 53 2.30 -1.08 -5.08
N GLU A 54 2.81 -1.60 -3.96
CA GLU A 54 4.26 -1.77 -3.74
C GLU A 54 4.89 -2.67 -4.82
N LEU A 55 4.08 -3.51 -5.47
CA LEU A 55 4.48 -4.40 -6.57
C LEU A 55 4.30 -3.75 -7.96
N GLU A 56 4.11 -2.43 -8.03
CA GLU A 56 4.07 -1.71 -9.29
C GLU A 56 5.36 -1.92 -10.11
N TYR A 57 6.51 -1.85 -9.46
CA TYR A 57 7.82 -2.02 -10.09
C TYR A 57 8.41 -3.42 -9.84
N SER A 58 7.57 -4.46 -9.85
CA SER A 58 8.00 -5.86 -9.62
C SER A 58 9.10 -6.36 -10.56
N ALA A 59 9.21 -5.76 -11.76
CA ALA A 59 10.27 -6.07 -12.73
C ALA A 59 11.69 -5.89 -12.16
N LEU A 60 11.87 -5.02 -11.15
CA LEU A 60 13.14 -4.85 -10.45
C LEU A 60 13.55 -6.10 -9.67
N LEU A 61 12.58 -6.84 -9.11
CA LEU A 61 12.83 -8.12 -8.44
C LEU A 61 13.18 -9.22 -9.44
N ASP A 62 12.55 -9.19 -10.62
CA ASP A 62 12.89 -10.11 -11.70
C ASP A 62 14.32 -9.85 -12.21
N ALA A 63 14.72 -8.58 -12.34
CA ALA A 63 16.09 -8.20 -12.66
C ALA A 63 17.07 -8.67 -11.57
N ALA A 64 16.76 -8.41 -10.29
CA ALA A 64 17.56 -8.86 -9.16
C ALA A 64 17.76 -10.38 -9.16
N SER A 65 16.73 -11.16 -9.52
CA SER A 65 16.81 -12.62 -9.58
C SER A 65 17.79 -13.14 -10.64
N ARG A 66 18.03 -12.37 -11.71
CA ARG A 66 18.95 -12.72 -12.81
C ARG A 66 20.39 -12.24 -12.59
N CYS A 67 20.61 -11.32 -11.65
CA CYS A 67 21.95 -10.81 -11.33
C CYS A 67 22.80 -11.89 -10.64
N ALA A 68 23.94 -12.23 -11.22
CA ALA A 68 24.90 -13.14 -10.59
C ALA A 68 25.62 -12.48 -9.41
N ASP A 69 25.99 -11.21 -9.55
CA ASP A 69 26.66 -10.44 -8.52
C ASP A 69 25.70 -10.07 -7.36
N PRO A 70 26.04 -10.43 -6.11
CA PRO A 70 25.28 -10.03 -4.93
C PRO A 70 25.14 -8.51 -4.76
N CYS A 71 26.13 -7.71 -5.17
CA CYS A 71 26.08 -6.25 -5.00
C CYS A 71 25.07 -5.62 -5.97
N GLU A 72 25.13 -5.95 -7.26
CA GLU A 72 24.10 -5.53 -8.23
C GLU A 72 22.68 -5.97 -7.83
N ARG A 73 22.55 -7.21 -7.32
CA ARG A 73 21.28 -7.71 -6.79
C ARG A 73 20.73 -6.85 -5.67
N LEU A 74 21.59 -6.44 -4.73
CA LEU A 74 21.21 -5.57 -3.62
C LEU A 74 20.75 -4.19 -4.13
N VAL A 75 21.41 -3.64 -5.15
CA VAL A 75 21.02 -2.37 -5.78
C VAL A 75 19.61 -2.47 -6.37
N CYS A 76 19.28 -3.56 -7.08
CA CYS A 76 17.94 -3.77 -7.61
C CYS A 76 16.87 -3.89 -6.50
N VAL A 77 17.17 -4.59 -5.42
CA VAL A 77 16.26 -4.72 -4.26
C VAL A 77 16.08 -3.38 -3.54
N ALA A 78 17.15 -2.59 -3.41
CA ALA A 78 17.07 -1.25 -2.82
C ALA A 78 16.22 -0.30 -3.69
N ALA A 79 16.41 -0.33 -5.01
CA ALA A 79 15.58 0.42 -5.95
C ALA A 79 14.10 0.01 -5.84
N PHE A 80 13.82 -1.30 -5.71
CA PHE A 80 12.46 -1.80 -5.48
C PHE A 80 11.87 -1.24 -4.18
N ALA A 81 12.62 -1.26 -3.08
CA ALA A 81 12.16 -0.73 -1.79
C ALA A 81 11.83 0.77 -1.85
N VAL A 82 12.62 1.58 -2.56
CA VAL A 82 12.35 3.00 -2.75
C VAL A 82 11.11 3.22 -3.63
N SER A 83 10.95 2.41 -4.68
CA SER A 83 9.86 2.54 -5.64
C SER A 83 8.46 2.39 -5.01
N ALA A 84 8.35 1.65 -3.92
CA ALA A 84 7.11 1.47 -3.17
C ALA A 84 6.51 2.80 -2.66
N TYR A 85 7.34 3.83 -2.46
CA TYR A 85 6.89 5.15 -2.00
C TYR A 85 6.55 6.11 -3.15
N ALA A 86 6.90 5.81 -4.40
CA ALA A 86 6.75 6.74 -5.53
C ALA A 86 5.30 7.18 -5.73
N SER A 87 4.35 6.24 -5.59
CA SER A 87 2.93 6.49 -5.78
C SER A 87 2.28 7.33 -4.66
N THR A 88 2.99 7.55 -3.55
CA THR A 88 2.51 8.36 -2.42
C THR A 88 2.63 9.86 -2.68
N TYR A 89 3.55 10.28 -3.54
CA TYR A 89 3.80 11.69 -3.87
C TYR A 89 2.52 12.40 -4.38
N TYR A 90 1.79 11.75 -5.29
CA TYR A 90 0.56 12.30 -5.88
C TYR A 90 -0.70 12.10 -5.04
N ARG A 91 -0.61 11.34 -3.95
CA ARG A 91 -1.74 10.98 -3.06
C ARG A 91 -1.47 11.32 -1.61
N ALA A 92 -0.56 12.27 -1.37
CA ALA A 92 -0.21 12.74 -0.03
C ALA A 92 -1.47 13.31 0.66
N GLY A 93 -1.93 12.63 1.70
CA GLY A 93 -3.12 13.03 2.48
C GLY A 93 -4.42 12.27 2.16
N SER A 94 -4.43 11.39 1.15
CA SER A 94 -5.59 10.50 0.91
C SER A 94 -5.57 9.32 1.87
N LYS A 95 -6.67 9.08 2.59
CA LYS A 95 -6.81 7.93 3.48
C LYS A 95 -7.41 6.74 2.71
N PRO A 96 -6.72 5.60 2.58
CA PRO A 96 -7.35 4.39 2.07
C PRO A 96 -8.43 3.91 3.04
N PHE A 97 -9.43 3.22 2.52
CA PHE A 97 -10.41 2.52 3.37
C PHE A 97 -9.70 1.53 4.30
N ASN A 98 -10.15 1.50 5.55
CA ASN A 98 -9.73 0.50 6.51
C ASN A 98 -10.52 -0.78 6.19
N PRO A 99 -9.85 -1.88 5.79
CA PRO A 99 -10.54 -3.14 5.48
C PRO A 99 -11.26 -3.69 6.72
N VAL A 100 -12.36 -4.40 6.52
CA VAL A 100 -13.02 -5.15 7.60
C VAL A 100 -12.19 -6.40 7.95
N LEU A 101 -12.36 -6.92 9.16
CA LEU A 101 -11.67 -8.15 9.58
C LEU A 101 -12.09 -9.31 8.68
N GLY A 102 -11.11 -10.07 8.17
CA GLY A 102 -11.35 -11.15 7.21
C GLY A 102 -11.59 -10.68 5.77
N GLU A 103 -11.54 -9.37 5.49
CA GLU A 103 -11.54 -8.86 4.11
C GLU A 103 -10.29 -9.34 3.39
N THR A 104 -10.46 -9.79 2.15
CA THR A 104 -9.38 -10.28 1.29
C THR A 104 -9.31 -9.48 0.00
N TYR A 105 -8.12 -9.43 -0.58
CA TYR A 105 -7.89 -8.84 -1.89
C TYR A 105 -6.95 -9.72 -2.69
N GLU A 106 -7.31 -9.97 -3.95
CA GLU A 106 -6.47 -10.69 -4.91
C GLU A 106 -6.16 -9.84 -6.13
N CYS A 107 -4.95 -9.97 -6.66
CA CYS A 107 -4.54 -9.32 -7.89
C CYS A 107 -3.67 -10.26 -8.71
N VAL A 108 -4.21 -10.67 -9.87
CA VAL A 108 -3.49 -11.48 -10.84
C VAL A 108 -3.01 -10.57 -11.98
N ARG A 109 -1.70 -10.50 -12.16
CA ARG A 109 -1.02 -9.75 -13.23
C ARG A 109 -0.24 -10.70 -14.11
N PRO A 110 -0.87 -11.39 -15.08
CA PRO A 110 -0.15 -12.23 -16.04
C PRO A 110 0.85 -11.41 -16.86
N ASP A 111 0.54 -10.13 -17.08
CA ASP A 111 1.40 -9.15 -17.76
C ASP A 111 2.70 -8.84 -17.00
N LYS A 112 2.70 -8.96 -15.67
CA LYS A 112 3.87 -8.76 -14.80
C LYS A 112 4.38 -10.08 -14.17
N GLY A 113 3.81 -11.22 -14.56
CA GLY A 113 4.22 -12.53 -14.08
C GLY A 113 3.85 -12.86 -12.63
N PHE A 114 2.74 -12.32 -12.10
CA PHE A 114 2.46 -12.45 -10.67
C PHE A 114 1.03 -12.66 -10.21
N ARG A 115 0.93 -13.19 -8.98
CA ARG A 115 -0.31 -13.34 -8.22
C ARG A 115 -0.08 -12.82 -6.80
N PHE A 116 -0.89 -11.86 -6.40
CA PHE A 116 -0.88 -11.27 -5.07
C PHE A 116 -2.17 -11.64 -4.35
N ILE A 117 -2.05 -12.07 -3.10
CA ILE A 117 -3.16 -12.23 -2.17
C ILE A 117 -2.84 -11.48 -0.88
N SER A 118 -3.84 -10.79 -0.35
CA SER A 118 -3.76 -10.19 0.98
C SER A 118 -5.04 -10.32 1.77
N GLU A 119 -4.89 -10.33 3.10
CA GLU A 119 -5.98 -10.49 4.07
C GLU A 119 -5.78 -9.54 5.25
N GLN A 120 -6.90 -9.01 5.76
CA GLN A 120 -6.96 -8.29 7.02
C GLN A 120 -7.11 -9.28 8.19
N VAL A 121 -5.98 -9.69 8.78
CA VAL A 121 -5.94 -10.76 9.80
C VAL A 121 -6.17 -10.25 11.22
N LEU A 122 -5.88 -8.97 11.50
CA LEU A 122 -6.02 -8.38 12.83
C LEU A 122 -6.71 -7.01 12.78
N SER A 123 -7.49 -6.71 13.81
CA SER A 123 -8.26 -5.47 13.94
C SER A 123 -7.39 -4.20 13.90
N GLN A 124 -6.10 -4.23 14.30
CA GLN A 124 -5.20 -3.05 14.22
C GLN A 124 -3.70 -3.38 14.07
N PRO A 125 -3.12 -3.24 12.86
CA PRO A 125 -3.31 -4.15 11.74
C PRO A 125 -2.10 -5.07 11.58
N ALA A 126 -2.38 -6.33 11.26
CA ALA A 126 -1.44 -7.25 10.64
C ALA A 126 -2.01 -7.55 9.27
N ARG A 127 -1.19 -7.41 8.23
CA ARG A 127 -1.60 -7.69 6.86
C ARG A 127 -0.58 -8.61 6.24
N LEU A 128 -1.01 -9.80 5.85
CA LEU A 128 -0.19 -10.77 5.16
C LEU A 128 -0.38 -10.57 3.66
N GLY A 129 0.68 -10.18 2.94
CA GLY A 129 0.72 -10.24 1.47
C GLY A 129 1.57 -11.43 1.04
N ARG A 130 1.06 -12.35 0.20
CA ARG A 130 1.82 -13.47 -0.37
C ARG A 130 1.86 -13.38 -1.89
N TRP A 131 3.06 -13.61 -2.43
CA TRP A 131 3.32 -13.71 -3.87
C TRP A 131 3.82 -15.11 -4.26
N ASP A 132 3.43 -15.60 -5.43
CA ASP A 132 4.03 -16.76 -6.12
C ASP A 132 3.97 -16.52 -7.64
N THR A 133 5.06 -16.64 -8.42
CA THR A 133 5.53 -17.97 -8.91
C THR A 133 7.05 -18.19 -9.01
N ARG A 134 7.92 -17.23 -8.65
CA ARG A 134 9.38 -17.46 -8.55
C ARG A 134 10.01 -16.66 -7.41
N THR A 135 9.79 -15.36 -7.31
CA THR A 135 10.32 -14.52 -6.23
C THR A 135 9.27 -14.36 -5.12
N GLY A 136 9.50 -14.96 -3.95
CA GLY A 136 8.52 -14.92 -2.86
C GLY A 136 8.64 -13.63 -2.07
N VAL A 137 7.67 -12.72 -2.21
CA VAL A 137 7.58 -11.53 -1.36
C VAL A 137 6.51 -11.74 -0.29
N SER A 138 6.86 -11.51 0.98
CA SER A 138 5.93 -11.52 2.09
C SER A 138 6.02 -10.27 2.95
N HIS A 139 4.86 -9.69 3.24
CA HIS A 139 4.75 -8.48 4.05
C HIS A 139 3.92 -8.78 5.28
N TYR A 140 4.33 -8.20 6.41
CA TYR A 140 3.51 -8.04 7.60
C TYR A 140 3.58 -6.58 8.01
N MET A 141 2.48 -5.82 7.85
CA MET A 141 2.49 -4.37 8.06
C MET A 141 1.37 -3.85 8.97
N LYS A 142 1.76 -3.07 9.98
CA LYS A 142 0.93 -2.29 10.89
C LYS A 142 1.12 -0.81 10.62
N TRP A 143 0.06 -0.04 10.44
CA TRP A 143 0.16 1.40 10.24
C TRP A 143 -0.25 2.11 11.52
N LYS A 144 0.61 2.98 12.03
CA LYS A 144 0.32 3.88 13.15
C LYS A 144 0.35 5.31 12.62
N ASN A 145 -0.78 5.98 12.68
CA ASN A 145 -0.92 7.34 12.17
C ASN A 145 -1.11 8.31 13.33
N LYS A 146 -0.25 9.32 13.44
CA LYS A 146 -0.31 10.35 14.50
C LYS A 146 -0.37 11.74 13.89
N PHE A 147 -1.36 12.52 14.31
CA PHE A 147 -1.45 13.92 13.92
C PHE A 147 -0.83 14.83 14.98
N TRP A 148 0.18 15.61 14.57
CA TRP A 148 0.96 16.52 15.42
C TRP A 148 0.51 17.99 15.29
N GLY A 149 -0.73 18.23 14.88
CA GLY A 149 -1.29 19.58 14.75
C GLY A 149 -1.03 20.26 13.40
N LYS A 150 0.18 20.15 12.84
CA LYS A 150 0.50 20.64 11.48
C LYS A 150 0.85 19.54 10.49
N SER A 151 1.37 18.42 10.99
CA SER A 151 1.84 17.30 10.17
C SER A 151 1.15 16.02 10.58
N LEU A 152 0.87 15.18 9.59
CA LEU A 152 0.44 13.81 9.79
C LEU A 152 1.65 12.88 9.65
N GLU A 153 2.02 12.22 10.73
CA GLU A 153 3.04 11.18 10.74
C GLU A 153 2.40 9.83 10.44
N ILE A 154 2.94 9.12 9.46
CA ILE A 154 2.51 7.78 9.04
C ILE A 154 3.68 6.84 9.32
N VAL A 155 3.51 5.95 10.30
CA VAL A 155 4.55 5.01 10.71
C VAL A 155 4.15 3.59 10.30
N PRO A 156 4.70 3.05 9.20
CA PRO A 156 4.61 1.64 8.89
C PRO A 156 5.52 0.85 9.85
N VAL A 157 4.93 -0.02 10.65
CA VAL A 157 5.60 -0.94 11.57
C VAL A 157 5.42 -2.34 11.02
N GLY A 158 6.51 -2.93 10.55
CA GLY A 158 6.40 -4.22 9.88
C GLY A 158 7.70 -4.65 9.23
N THR A 159 7.64 -5.81 8.59
CA THR A 159 8.78 -6.36 7.86
C THR A 159 8.32 -6.78 6.48
N VAL A 160 9.13 -6.43 5.49
CA VAL A 160 9.01 -6.88 4.10
C VAL A 160 10.14 -7.87 3.84
N ASN A 161 9.80 -9.08 3.43
CA ASN A 161 10.75 -10.13 3.14
C ASN A 161 10.68 -10.45 1.65
N VAL A 162 11.83 -10.39 0.99
CA VAL A 162 11.97 -10.79 -0.42
C VAL A 162 12.85 -12.03 -0.47
N LYS A 163 12.32 -13.12 -1.03
CA LYS A 163 13.05 -14.36 -1.29
C LYS A 163 13.26 -14.51 -2.79
N LEU A 164 14.52 -14.43 -3.22
CA LEU A 164 14.93 -14.69 -4.59
C LEU A 164 15.48 -16.12 -4.64
N PRO A 165 14.78 -17.11 -5.24
CA PRO A 165 15.37 -18.43 -5.46
C PRO A 165 16.57 -18.29 -6.40
N ARG A 166 17.60 -19.09 -6.17
CA ARG A 166 18.71 -19.25 -7.11
C ARG A 166 18.29 -20.09 -8.31
#